data_AF-A0A016AFP6-F1
#
_entry.id   AF-A0A016AFP6-F1
#
_cell.length_a   1.000
_cell.length_b   1.000
_cell.length_c   1.000
_cell.angle_alpha   90.00
_cell.angle_beta   90.00
_cell.angle_gamma   90.00
#
_symmetry.space_group_name_H-M   'P 1'
#
loop_
_entity.id
_entity.type
_entity.pdbx_description
1 polymer ?
#
loop_
_entity_poly.entity_id
_entity_poly.type
_entity_poly.pdbx_seq_one_letter_code
_entity_poly.pdbx_strand_id
1 'polypeptide(L)' 'MTSVHRITVQKESKYLFFITESLSVSDIRREEKSQMETLEAEKTGFRARRA' A
#
# COMPACT_ATOMS: atom_id res chain seq x y z
N MET A 1 17.04 -14.56 -4.20
CA MET A 1 15.77 -13.91 -3.80
C MET A 1 16.09 -12.48 -3.41
N THR A 2 15.53 -11.49 -4.11
CA THR A 2 15.60 -10.09 -3.69
C THR A 2 14.43 -9.83 -2.72
N SER A 3 14.72 -9.26 -1.55
CA SER A 3 13.68 -8.71 -0.67
C SER A 3 13.70 -7.19 -0.77
N VAL A 4 12.54 -6.58 -0.57
CA VAL A 4 12.41 -5.13 -0.46
C VAL A 4 12.14 -4.82 1.00
N HIS A 5 12.79 -3.77 1.51
CA HIS A 5 12.63 -3.36 2.89
C HIS A 5 11.66 -2.19 2.95
N ARG A 6 10.55 -2.37 3.67
CA ARG A 6 9.60 -1.30 3.96
C ARG A 6 9.94 -0.70 5.31
N ILE A 7 10.06 0.62 5.37
CA ILE A 7 10.26 1.35 6.62
C ILE A 7 8.98 2.11 6.91
N THR A 8 8.37 1.79 8.04
CA THR A 8 7.20 2.51 8.56
C THR A 8 7.62 3.32 9.78
N VAL A 9 7.28 4.61 9.78
CA VAL A 9 7.55 5.50 10.92
C VAL A 9 6.28 5.68 11.71
N GLN A 10 6.31 5.29 12.98
CA GLN A 10 5.21 5.50 13.93
C GLN A 10 5.65 6.51 14.98
N LYS A 11 4.86 7.57 15.17
CA LYS A 11 5.11 8.56 16.21
C LYS A 11 4.13 8.34 17.36
N GLU A 12 4.65 8.10 18.56
CA GLU A 12 3.83 8.08 19.77
C GLU A 12 4.36 9.08 20.78
N SER A 13 3.49 10.00 21.20
CA SER A 13 3.79 11.05 22.18
C SER A 13 5.12 11.78 21.88
N LYS A 14 6.22 11.38 22.54
CA LYS A 14 7.55 11.98 22.43
C LYS A 14 8.54 11.18 21.58
N TYR A 15 8.19 9.97 21.15
CA TYR A 15 9.12 9.05 20.49
C TYR A 15 8.72 8.78 19.04
N LEU A 16 9.74 8.51 18.21
CA LEU A 16 9.58 7.96 16.88
C LEU A 16 10.06 6.51 16.90
N PHE A 17 9.21 5.62 16.43
CA PHE A 17 9.50 4.21 16.21
C PHE A 17 9.68 3.98 14.71
N PHE A 18 10.78 3.32 14.36
CA PHE A 18 11.06 2.89 12.99
C PHE A 18 10.87 1.38 12.92
N ILE A 19 9.86 0.95 12.17
CA ILE A 19 9.56 -0.46 11.96
C ILE A 19 10.07 -0.83 10.58
N THR A 20 11.00 -1.78 10.53
CA THR A 20 11.56 -2.32 9.28
C THR A 20 10.98 -3.69 9.00
N GLU A 21 10.33 -3.86 7.85
CA GLU A 21 9.75 -5.12 7.41
C GLU A 21 10.41 -5.56 6.10
N SER A 22 10.76 -6.86 6.01
CA SER A 22 11.24 -7.46 4.76
C SER A 22 10.06 -8.07 4.02
N LEU A 23 9.77 -7.56 2.84
CA LEU A 23 8.70 -8.06 1.98
C LEU A 23 9.29 -8.81 0.79
N SER A 24 8.59 -9.88 0.39
CA SER A 24 8.91 -10.54 -0.86
C SER A 24 8.43 -9.69 -2.03
N VAL A 25 9.14 -9.77 -3.16
CA VAL A 25 8.72 -9.09 -4.41
C VAL A 25 7.35 -9.59 -4.90
N SER A 26 6.97 -10.82 -4.56
CA SER A 26 5.65 -11.36 -4.90
C SER A 26 4.54 -10.73 -4.07
N ASP A 27 4.78 -10.46 -2.79
CA ASP A 27 3.81 -9.78 -1.92
C ASP A 27 3.57 -8.34 -2.36
N ILE A 28 4.64 -7.63 -2.74
CA ILE A 28 4.55 -6.25 -3.26
C ILE A 28 3.72 -6.20 -4.53
N ARG A 29 3.99 -7.07 -5.51
CA ARG A 29 3.24 -7.10 -6.77
C ARG A 29 1.76 -7.42 -6.56
N ARG A 30 1.44 -8.26 -5.57
CA ARG A 30 0.04 -8.56 -5.20
C ARG A 30 -0.65 -7.34 -4.61
N GLU A 31 0.04 -6.61 -3.72
CA GLU A 31 -0.50 -5.41 -3.07
C GLU A 31 -0.71 -4.27 -4.09
N GLU A 32 0.27 -3.99 -4.96
CA GLU A 32 0.16 -2.98 -6.03
C GLU A 32 -1.03 -3.27 -6.96
N LYS A 33 -1.20 -4.54 -7.35
CA LYS A 33 -2.34 -4.96 -8.18
C LYS A 33 -3.68 -4.70 -7.49
N SER A 34 -3.80 -5.05 -6.21
CA SER A 34 -5.01 -4.82 -5.42
C SER A 34 -5.36 -3.33 -5.27
N GLN A 35 -4.35 -2.47 -5.11
CA GLN A 35 -4.55 -1.02 -5.03
C GLN A 35 -5.03 -0.46 -6.37
N MET A 36 -4.43 -0.90 -7.49
CA MET A 36 -4.85 -0.50 -8.82
C MET A 36 -6.29 -0.92 -9.13
N GLU A 37 -6.68 -2.14 -8.77
CA GLU A 37 -8.06 -2.63 -8.94
C GLU A 37 -9.07 -1.81 -8.13
N THR A 38 -8.71 -1.43 -6.90
CA THR A 38 -9.53 -0.57 -6.04
C THR A 38 -9.70 0.83 -6.64
N LEU A 39 -8.62 1.42 -7.16
CA LEU A 39 -8.62 2.73 -7.81
C LEU A 39 -9.50 2.73 -9.08
N GLU A 40 -9.40 1.70 -9.91
CA GLU A 40 -10.21 1.56 -11.11
C GLU A 40 -11.70 1.34 -10.78
N ALA A 41 -12.00 0.62 -9.70
CA ALA A 41 -13.36 0.45 -9.19
C ALA A 41 -13.95 1.78 -8.69
N GLU A 42 -13.19 2.58 -7.93
CA GLU A 42 -13.62 3.90 -7.47
C GLU A 42 -13.87 4.87 -8.62
N LYS A 43 -13.00 4.87 -9.64
CA LYS A 43 -13.14 5.68 -10.86
C LYS A 43 -14.38 5.30 -11.66
N THR A 44 -14.67 4.01 -11.77
CA THR A 44 -15.85 3.50 -12.48
C THR A 44 -17.14 3.79 -11.69
N GLY A 45 -17.13 3.62 -10.37
CA GLY A 45 -18.25 3.99 -9.49
C GLY A 45 -18.49 5.50 -9.41
N PHE A 46 -17.44 6.32 -9.53
CA PHE A 46 -17.56 7.78 -9.67
C PHE A 46 -18.17 8.18 -11.01
N ARG A 47 -17.81 7.50 -12.11
CA ARG A 47 -18.42 7.71 -13.43
C ARG A 47 -19.91 7.32 -13.46
N ALA A 48 -20.29 6.26 -12.75
CA ALA A 48 -21.70 5.81 -12.65
C ALA A 48 -22.60 6.76 -11.83
N ARG A 49 -22.04 7.50 -10.86
CA ARG A 49 -22.79 8.47 -10.03
C ARG A 49 -22.92 9.87 -10.66
N ARG A 50 -22.23 10.12 -11.77
CA ARG A 50 -22.29 11.37 -12.55
C ARG A 50 -23.21 11.29 -13.79
N ALA A 51 -23.77 10.12 -14.08
CA ALA A 51 -24.68 9.89 -15.21
C ALA A 51 -26.15 10.00 -14.80
#